data_AF-A0A1Q2YHL2-F1
#
_entry.id   AF-A0A1Q2YHL2-F1
#
_cell.length_a   1.000
_cell.length_b   1.000
_cell.length_c   1.000
_cell.angle_alpha   90.00
_cell.angle_beta   90.00
_cell.angle_gamma   90.00
#
_symmetry.space_group_name_H-M   'P 1'
#
loop_
_entity.id
_entity.type
_entity.pdbx_description
1 polymer ?
#
loop_
_entity_poly.entity_id
_entity_poly.type
_entity_poly.pdbx_seq_one_letter_code
_entity_poly.pdbx_strand_id
1 'polypeptide(L)'
;MKGTQHIICSIRSFSTTRVVLGLRTKTKINEALVGKNIPVDLKQLEASALKKKKDFNNTPVKNASAQKLLTQLLGREFPENETIGPDTPLTAKELITIFSQRNLRLTFKVLGTSGRQLQDSLVVDEDVQKLLARNDLLRAKQLARMARFQGLFAYGTILQYLLERGQVNDAFEIFMDLKKRGYKTKGRFYNILISGYADSTSKFNGKADISQQKVQQLYRAFQKDHTENNPELSIIHVNSLLKVLRKAKRIDLALHLYDSLKSVRTGKLKLRPDVRTYTEMLRILSGANPGENGVDFTDIVNRAETIFYNAQNNLHIKIDSFLVRAYASLYAYCDDLKLRGRAITILREWFRICSLEDIQKAVDIKNYNEKVWDQVLARKGKKVLDANRSPRMLSTEDINSEKKKRFEPDDAVLRMNRELSELFNIPVTYKRNKDH
;
A
#
# COMPACT_ATOMS: atom_id res chain seq x y z
N MET A 1 52.76 -30.72 80.68
CA MET A 1 53.29 -29.82 79.63
C MET A 1 52.19 -29.55 78.62
N LYS A 2 51.92 -28.26 78.33
CA LYS A 2 51.37 -27.66 77.08
C LYS A 2 50.12 -28.32 76.45
N GLY A 3 49.04 -27.61 76.09
CA GLY A 3 48.81 -26.18 75.97
C GLY A 3 47.40 -25.93 75.42
N THR A 4 46.89 -24.75 75.70
CA THR A 4 45.66 -24.15 75.19
C THR A 4 45.72 -23.96 73.66
N GLN A 5 44.67 -24.39 72.95
CA GLN A 5 44.41 -23.95 71.57
C GLN A 5 43.17 -23.06 71.53
N HIS A 6 43.41 -21.78 71.30
CA HIS A 6 42.41 -20.78 70.96
C HIS A 6 41.91 -20.99 69.53
N ILE A 7 40.60 -21.09 69.35
CA ILE A 7 39.95 -20.99 68.04
C ILE A 7 39.81 -19.49 67.73
N ILE A 8 40.67 -18.97 66.85
CA ILE A 8 40.60 -17.60 66.34
C ILE A 8 39.61 -17.59 65.16
N CYS A 9 38.51 -16.89 65.34
CA CYS A 9 37.51 -16.61 64.30
C CYS A 9 38.09 -15.57 63.32
N SER A 10 38.30 -15.94 62.06
CA SER A 10 38.76 -15.01 61.02
C SER A 10 37.60 -14.13 60.55
N ILE A 11 37.53 -12.90 61.04
CA ILE A 11 36.64 -11.86 60.52
C ILE A 11 37.14 -11.48 59.13
N ARG A 12 36.35 -11.76 58.09
CA ARG A 12 36.57 -11.26 56.74
C ARG A 12 36.63 -9.73 56.79
N SER A 13 37.79 -9.16 56.45
CA SER A 13 37.98 -7.72 56.30
C SER A 13 37.19 -7.24 55.09
N PHE A 14 36.04 -6.60 55.34
CA PHE A 14 35.36 -5.82 54.31
C PHE A 14 36.29 -4.67 53.90
N SER A 15 36.55 -4.53 52.60
CA SER A 15 37.28 -3.40 52.03
C SER A 15 36.52 -2.10 52.30
N THR A 16 36.81 -1.46 53.43
CA THR A 16 36.25 -0.18 53.88
C THR A 16 36.77 1.00 53.06
N THR A 17 37.80 0.80 52.24
CA THR A 17 38.52 1.85 51.51
C THR A 17 37.62 2.61 50.53
N ARG A 18 36.71 1.93 49.81
CA ARG A 18 35.78 2.60 48.86
C ARG A 18 34.75 3.49 49.57
N VAL A 19 34.24 3.05 50.71
CA VAL A 19 33.25 3.81 51.51
C VAL A 19 33.91 5.02 52.18
N VAL A 20 35.13 4.84 52.71
CA VAL A 20 35.91 5.92 53.33
C VAL A 20 36.33 6.98 52.31
N LEU A 21 36.71 6.60 51.09
CA LEU A 21 37.01 7.54 50.00
C LEU A 21 35.77 8.34 49.56
N GLY A 22 34.60 7.71 49.49
CA GLY A 22 33.33 8.39 49.16
C GLY A 22 32.84 9.36 50.24
N LEU A 23 33.13 9.07 51.52
CA LEU A 23 32.84 9.95 52.65
C LEU A 23 33.76 11.18 52.66
N ARG A 24 35.06 10.98 52.44
CA ARG A 24 36.06 12.06 52.37
C ARG A 24 35.86 13.02 51.20
N THR A 25 35.35 12.55 50.07
CA THR A 25 34.98 13.43 48.95
C THR A 25 33.70 14.20 49.24
N LYS A 26 32.68 13.58 49.85
CA LYS A 26 31.46 14.28 50.29
C LYS A 26 31.75 15.36 51.33
N THR A 27 32.61 15.12 52.31
CA THR A 27 32.97 16.13 53.33
C THR A 27 33.77 17.28 52.72
N LYS A 28 34.75 17.01 51.84
CA LYS A 28 35.47 18.06 51.11
C LYS A 28 34.58 18.89 50.18
N ILE A 29 33.60 18.26 49.54
CA ILE A 29 32.60 18.96 48.70
C ILE A 29 31.68 19.83 49.58
N ASN A 30 31.27 19.34 50.75
CA ASN A 30 30.46 20.11 51.70
C ASN A 30 31.24 21.31 52.28
N GLU A 31 32.51 21.14 52.65
CA GLU A 31 33.38 22.23 53.12
C GLU A 31 33.57 23.30 52.02
N ALA A 32 33.73 22.88 50.76
CA ALA A 32 33.85 23.80 49.64
C ALA A 32 32.54 24.52 49.27
N LEU A 33 31.37 23.92 49.55
CA LEU A 33 30.05 24.53 49.41
C LEU A 33 29.77 25.59 50.51
N VAL A 34 30.22 25.33 51.75
CA VAL A 34 30.07 26.27 52.89
C VAL A 34 30.92 27.53 52.69
N GLY A 35 32.09 27.42 52.04
CA GLY A 35 32.99 28.55 51.78
C GLY A 35 32.63 29.45 50.60
N LYS A 36 31.49 29.25 49.91
CA LYS A 36 31.07 29.98 48.68
C LYS A 36 32.14 30.09 47.57
N ASN A 37 33.14 29.19 47.52
CA ASN A 37 34.33 29.36 46.69
C ASN A 37 34.42 28.42 45.46
N ILE A 38 33.30 27.80 45.05
CA ILE A 38 33.22 27.10 43.77
C ILE A 38 32.10 27.76 42.95
N PRO A 39 32.41 28.40 41.81
CA PRO A 39 31.39 28.78 40.85
C PRO A 39 30.81 27.49 40.27
N VAL A 40 29.76 26.99 40.90
CA VAL A 40 29.02 25.84 40.40
C VAL A 40 28.23 26.32 39.19
N ASP A 41 28.60 25.82 38.00
CA ASP A 41 27.84 26.07 36.78
C ASP A 41 26.48 25.35 36.87
N LEU A 42 25.51 26.06 37.45
CA LEU A 42 24.14 25.59 37.65
C LEU A 42 23.53 25.09 36.33
N LYS A 43 23.85 25.74 35.19
CA LYS A 43 23.36 25.33 33.88
C LYS A 43 23.89 23.96 33.48
N GLN A 44 25.17 23.67 33.73
CA GLN A 44 25.75 22.35 33.46
C GLN A 44 25.18 21.25 34.37
N LEU A 45 24.96 21.55 35.66
CA LEU A 45 24.34 20.60 36.59
C LEU A 45 22.90 20.28 36.18
N GLU A 46 22.10 21.30 35.84
CA GLU A 46 20.74 21.14 35.34
C GLU A 46 20.72 20.31 34.05
N ALA A 47 21.62 20.60 33.10
CA ALA A 47 21.76 19.82 31.87
C ALA A 47 22.14 18.36 32.13
N SER A 48 23.05 18.11 33.08
CA SER A 48 23.46 16.75 33.49
C SER A 48 22.32 15.99 34.16
N ALA A 49 21.56 16.63 35.05
CA ALA A 49 20.38 16.04 35.69
C ALA A 49 19.29 15.72 34.66
N LEU A 50 19.04 16.63 33.71
CA LEU A 50 18.08 16.43 32.63
C LEU A 50 18.50 15.27 31.72
N LYS A 51 19.80 15.16 31.39
CA LYS A 51 20.36 14.04 30.64
C LYS A 51 20.16 12.71 31.38
N LYS A 52 20.48 12.65 32.68
CA LYS A 52 20.26 11.45 33.51
C LYS A 52 18.79 11.05 33.56
N LYS A 53 17.87 12.01 33.69
CA LYS A 53 16.42 11.78 33.66
C LYS A 53 15.97 11.24 32.30
N LYS A 54 16.46 11.81 31.20
CA LYS A 54 16.18 11.34 29.83
C LYS A 54 16.71 9.92 29.63
N ASP A 55 17.93 9.63 30.07
CA ASP A 55 18.54 8.32 29.97
C ASP A 55 17.77 7.27 30.78
N PHE A 56 17.40 7.60 32.03
CA PHE A 56 16.57 6.72 32.86
C PHE A 56 15.23 6.41 32.19
N ASN A 57 14.56 7.42 31.62
CA ASN A 57 13.29 7.23 30.91
C ASN A 57 13.43 6.39 29.64
N ASN A 58 14.59 6.41 28.98
CA ASN A 58 14.87 5.59 27.80
C ASN A 58 15.28 4.14 28.15
N THR A 59 15.66 3.87 29.39
CA THR A 59 16.05 2.51 29.82
C THR A 59 14.83 1.65 30.17
N PRO A 60 14.77 0.40 29.66
CA PRO A 60 13.75 -0.55 30.08
C PRO A 60 13.87 -0.87 31.58
N VAL A 61 12.77 -1.29 32.19
CA VAL A 61 12.78 -1.75 33.59
C VAL A 61 13.57 -3.05 33.73
N LYS A 62 14.15 -3.27 34.93
CA LYS A 62 14.81 -4.54 35.29
C LYS A 62 13.78 -5.67 35.34
N ASN A 63 14.23 -6.92 35.16
CA ASN A 63 13.35 -8.09 35.07
C ASN A 63 12.43 -8.25 36.29
N ALA A 64 13.00 -8.24 37.50
CA ALA A 64 12.23 -8.39 38.74
C ALA A 64 11.18 -7.28 38.92
N SER A 65 11.51 -6.05 38.54
CA SER A 65 10.56 -4.94 38.57
C SER A 65 9.46 -5.10 37.51
N ALA A 66 9.80 -5.62 36.33
CA ALA A 66 8.85 -5.91 35.27
C ALA A 66 7.84 -6.98 35.70
N GLN A 67 8.32 -8.08 36.28
CA GLN A 67 7.48 -9.15 36.83
C GLN A 67 6.52 -8.59 37.87
N LYS A 68 7.02 -7.87 38.89
CA LYS A 68 6.16 -7.26 39.93
C LYS A 68 5.08 -6.34 39.35
N LEU A 69 5.44 -5.48 38.39
CA LEU A 69 4.49 -4.60 37.72
C LEU A 69 3.45 -5.37 36.91
N LEU A 70 3.85 -6.43 36.20
CA LEU A 70 2.93 -7.26 35.42
C LEU A 70 2.00 -8.08 36.33
N THR A 71 2.51 -8.65 37.42
CA THR A 71 1.70 -9.36 38.41
C THR A 71 0.63 -8.44 38.99
N GLN A 72 1.00 -7.21 39.35
CA GLN A 72 0.05 -6.22 39.85
C GLN A 72 -0.99 -5.80 38.80
N LEU A 73 -0.59 -5.70 37.52
CA LEU A 73 -1.48 -5.24 36.44
C LEU A 73 -2.41 -6.33 35.91
N LEU A 74 -1.95 -7.58 35.85
CA LEU A 74 -2.66 -8.69 35.21
C LEU A 74 -3.30 -9.65 36.21
N GLY A 75 -2.92 -9.58 37.50
CA GLY A 75 -3.42 -10.49 38.53
C GLY A 75 -2.95 -11.93 38.36
N ARG A 76 -1.88 -12.16 37.58
CA ARG A 76 -1.26 -13.48 37.37
C ARG A 76 0.20 -13.45 37.78
N GLU A 77 0.69 -14.54 38.36
CA GLU A 77 2.10 -14.66 38.72
C GLU A 77 2.95 -15.07 37.51
N PHE A 78 4.21 -14.61 37.52
CA PHE A 78 5.22 -14.96 36.53
C PHE A 78 6.38 -15.64 37.26
N PRO A 79 6.88 -16.79 36.76
CA PRO A 79 8.00 -17.48 37.40
C PRO A 79 9.24 -16.57 37.50
N GLU A 80 9.94 -16.61 38.64
CA GLU A 80 11.14 -15.78 38.86
C GLU A 80 12.21 -16.01 37.78
N ASN A 81 12.31 -17.24 37.28
CA ASN A 81 13.27 -17.66 36.26
C ASN A 81 12.91 -17.22 34.84
N GLU A 82 11.68 -16.72 34.59
CA GLU A 82 11.26 -16.31 33.25
C GLU A 82 11.68 -14.87 32.96
N THR A 83 12.38 -14.66 31.84
CA THR A 83 12.75 -13.32 31.40
C THR A 83 11.57 -12.64 30.69
N ILE A 84 11.09 -11.53 31.26
CA ILE A 84 10.08 -10.69 30.61
C ILE A 84 10.71 -10.02 29.39
N GLY A 85 10.06 -10.18 28.23
CA GLY A 85 10.60 -9.79 26.94
C GLY A 85 9.59 -9.95 25.80
N PRO A 86 10.08 -9.86 24.55
CA PRO A 86 9.25 -10.01 23.35
C PRO A 86 8.68 -11.43 23.22
N ASP A 87 9.38 -12.43 23.76
CA ASP A 87 9.00 -13.84 23.71
C ASP A 87 8.06 -14.28 24.85
N THR A 88 7.74 -13.38 25.80
CA THR A 88 6.85 -13.71 26.91
C THR A 88 5.43 -14.03 26.39
N PRO A 89 4.83 -15.16 26.76
CA PRO A 89 3.50 -15.54 26.31
C PRO A 89 2.45 -14.64 26.97
N LEU A 90 1.99 -13.63 26.21
CA LEU A 90 0.97 -12.68 26.60
C LEU A 90 -0.17 -12.75 25.59
N THR A 91 -1.40 -12.82 26.09
CA THR A 91 -2.60 -12.78 25.27
C THR A 91 -2.81 -11.37 24.70
N ALA A 92 -3.60 -11.26 23.63
CA ALA A 92 -3.94 -9.98 23.02
C ALA A 92 -4.55 -8.99 24.02
N LYS A 93 -5.41 -9.46 24.92
CA LYS A 93 -6.05 -8.63 25.97
C LYS A 93 -5.02 -8.08 26.95
N GLU A 94 -4.11 -8.92 27.42
CA GLU A 94 -3.03 -8.51 28.35
C GLU A 94 -2.11 -7.49 27.69
N LEU A 95 -1.71 -7.70 26.43
CA LEU A 95 -0.91 -6.74 25.68
C LEU A 95 -1.59 -5.38 25.56
N ILE A 96 -2.90 -5.35 25.24
CA ILE A 96 -3.68 -4.11 25.17
C ILE A 96 -3.71 -3.41 26.52
N THR A 97 -3.92 -4.14 27.62
CA THR A 97 -3.88 -3.59 28.99
C THR A 97 -2.51 -2.98 29.31
N ILE A 98 -1.42 -3.68 28.98
CA ILE A 98 -0.05 -3.21 29.20
C ILE A 98 0.23 -1.95 28.38
N PHE A 99 -0.12 -1.96 27.09
CA PHE A 99 0.14 -0.84 26.17
C PHE A 99 -0.72 0.39 26.44
N SER A 100 -1.81 0.24 27.18
CA SER A 100 -2.64 1.35 27.65
C SER A 100 -2.04 2.09 28.86
N GLN A 101 -1.05 1.49 29.54
CA GLN A 101 -0.39 2.11 30.68
C GLN A 101 0.54 3.26 30.26
N ARG A 102 0.74 4.24 31.16
CA ARG A 102 1.67 5.36 30.94
C ARG A 102 3.15 4.98 31.10
N ASN A 103 3.45 3.79 31.61
CA ASN A 103 4.81 3.37 31.91
C ASN A 103 5.55 2.84 30.68
N LEU A 104 6.16 3.74 29.91
CA LEU A 104 6.92 3.41 28.70
C LEU A 104 8.08 2.46 28.95
N ARG A 105 8.69 2.48 30.14
CA ARG A 105 9.84 1.63 30.48
C ARG A 105 9.45 0.16 30.62
N LEU A 106 8.22 -0.10 31.10
CA LEU A 106 7.65 -1.44 31.09
C LEU A 106 7.37 -1.89 29.65
N THR A 107 6.79 -1.00 28.83
CA THR A 107 6.54 -1.29 27.42
C THR A 107 7.82 -1.63 26.66
N PHE A 108 8.91 -0.88 26.89
CA PHE A 108 10.23 -1.19 26.31
C PHE A 108 10.70 -2.59 26.67
N LYS A 109 10.53 -2.99 27.94
CA LYS A 109 10.92 -4.33 28.40
C LYS A 109 10.10 -5.42 27.72
N VAL A 110 8.78 -5.25 27.62
CA VAL A 110 7.87 -6.21 26.94
C VAL A 110 8.12 -6.29 25.44
N LEU A 111 8.54 -5.21 24.80
CA LEU A 111 8.88 -5.19 23.38
C LEU A 111 10.34 -5.60 23.09
N GLY A 112 11.18 -5.73 24.12
CA GLY A 112 12.61 -6.03 23.94
C GLY A 112 13.45 -4.89 23.35
N THR A 113 13.00 -3.64 23.52
CA THR A 113 13.64 -2.45 22.93
C THR A 113 14.04 -1.43 24.01
N SER A 114 14.54 -0.27 23.58
CA SER A 114 14.86 0.86 24.45
C SER A 114 14.52 2.18 23.75
N GLY A 115 14.32 3.25 24.51
CA GLY A 115 14.05 4.57 23.95
C GLY A 115 15.18 5.12 23.08
N ARG A 116 16.41 4.58 23.20
CA ARG A 116 17.53 4.91 22.29
C ARG A 116 17.42 4.18 20.96
N GLN A 117 17.13 2.87 20.99
CA GLN A 117 16.93 2.08 19.76
C GLN A 117 15.75 2.57 18.93
N LEU A 118 14.68 3.04 19.57
CA LEU A 118 13.53 3.62 18.85
C LEU A 118 13.83 4.89 18.04
N GLN A 119 14.99 5.51 18.25
CA GLN A 119 15.42 6.67 17.46
C GLN A 119 16.02 6.28 16.12
N ASP A 120 16.35 5.00 15.94
CA ASP A 120 16.90 4.45 14.71
C ASP A 120 15.81 3.73 13.92
N SER A 121 15.47 4.26 12.74
CA SER A 121 14.42 3.69 11.89
C SER A 121 14.75 2.28 11.38
N LEU A 122 16.03 1.93 11.22
CA LEU A 122 16.44 0.61 10.72
C LEU A 122 16.27 -0.43 11.81
N VAL A 123 16.76 -0.14 13.02
CA VAL A 123 16.63 -1.04 14.18
C VAL A 123 15.16 -1.30 14.50
N VAL A 124 14.32 -0.26 14.43
CA VAL A 124 12.87 -0.41 14.61
C VAL A 124 12.26 -1.33 13.57
N ASP A 125 12.65 -1.22 12.30
CA ASP A 125 12.14 -2.08 11.24
C ASP A 125 12.59 -3.53 11.39
N GLU A 126 13.87 -3.76 11.72
CA GLU A 126 14.40 -5.10 11.97
C GLU A 126 13.69 -5.80 13.14
N ASP A 127 13.45 -5.08 14.24
CA ASP A 127 12.72 -5.63 15.38
C ASP A 127 11.25 -5.88 15.05
N VAL A 128 10.62 -5.02 14.24
CA VAL A 128 9.28 -5.27 13.71
C VAL A 128 9.25 -6.51 12.81
N GLN A 129 10.22 -6.70 11.93
CA GLN A 129 10.32 -7.90 11.07
C GLN A 129 10.43 -9.17 11.92
N LYS A 130 11.24 -9.17 12.99
CA LYS A 130 11.35 -10.30 13.93
C LYS A 130 10.00 -10.63 14.60
N LEU A 131 9.25 -9.61 15.03
CA LEU A 131 7.92 -9.79 15.63
C LEU A 131 6.90 -10.33 14.62
N LEU A 132 6.93 -9.82 13.39
CA LEU A 132 6.05 -10.28 12.31
C LEU A 132 6.36 -11.72 11.88
N ALA A 133 7.62 -12.14 11.88
CA ALA A 133 8.03 -13.53 11.64
C ALA A 133 7.41 -14.51 12.66
N ARG A 134 7.16 -14.03 13.88
CA ARG A 134 6.49 -14.78 14.96
C ARG A 134 4.96 -14.63 14.96
N ASN A 135 4.40 -13.98 13.94
CA ASN A 135 2.99 -13.65 13.83
C ASN A 135 2.46 -12.72 14.94
N ASP A 136 3.34 -11.94 15.58
CA ASP A 136 2.95 -11.00 16.63
C ASP A 136 2.72 -9.58 16.08
N LEU A 137 1.54 -9.40 15.51
CA LEU A 137 1.12 -8.14 14.93
C LEU A 137 0.94 -7.02 15.98
N LEU A 138 0.48 -7.36 17.19
CA LEU A 138 0.17 -6.37 18.22
C LEU A 138 1.44 -5.70 18.75
N ARG A 139 2.46 -6.49 19.08
CA ARG A 139 3.76 -5.95 19.49
C ARG A 139 4.40 -5.15 18.35
N ALA A 140 4.35 -5.67 17.11
CA ALA A 140 4.88 -4.97 15.94
C ALA A 140 4.23 -3.60 15.73
N LYS A 141 2.89 -3.53 15.78
CA LYS A 141 2.13 -2.28 15.69
C LYS A 141 2.50 -1.30 16.80
N GLN A 142 2.63 -1.79 18.04
CA GLN A 142 2.97 -0.95 19.18
C GLN A 142 4.40 -0.41 19.07
N LEU A 143 5.36 -1.24 18.63
CA LEU A 143 6.75 -0.85 18.46
C LEU A 143 6.88 0.29 17.43
N ALA A 144 6.29 0.12 16.25
CA ALA A 144 6.24 1.17 15.22
C ALA A 144 5.55 2.44 15.73
N ARG A 145 4.46 2.30 16.50
CA ARG A 145 3.75 3.42 17.11
C ARG A 145 4.62 4.22 18.08
N MET A 146 5.40 3.55 18.92
CA MET A 146 6.29 4.22 19.89
C MET A 146 7.46 4.95 19.21
N ALA A 147 7.95 4.45 18.08
CA ALA A 147 9.03 5.07 17.30
C ALA A 147 8.62 6.36 16.55
N ARG A 148 7.32 6.69 16.50
CA ARG A 148 6.78 7.91 15.85
C ARG A 148 7.27 8.04 14.39
N PHE A 149 7.96 9.12 14.04
CA PHE A 149 8.51 9.33 12.68
C PHE A 149 9.52 8.25 12.27
N GLN A 150 10.28 7.70 13.21
CA GLN A 150 11.23 6.61 12.94
C GLN A 150 10.52 5.27 12.71
N GLY A 151 9.25 5.16 13.09
CA GLY A 151 8.42 3.98 12.81
C GLY A 151 7.84 3.94 11.40
N LEU A 152 7.99 4.99 10.58
CA LEU A 152 7.35 5.04 9.25
C LEU A 152 7.81 3.93 8.32
N PHE A 153 9.09 3.54 8.37
CA PHE A 153 9.58 2.43 7.55
C PHE A 153 8.96 1.10 8.01
N ALA A 154 8.96 0.87 9.33
CA ALA A 154 8.32 -0.28 9.97
C ALA A 154 6.81 -0.38 9.68
N TYR A 155 6.09 0.74 9.64
CA TYR A 155 4.70 0.75 9.20
C TYR A 155 4.54 0.27 7.76
N GLY A 156 5.46 0.62 6.86
CA GLY A 156 5.48 0.10 5.49
C GLY A 156 5.61 -1.42 5.47
N THR A 157 6.49 -1.98 6.28
CA THR A 157 6.70 -3.42 6.44
C THR A 157 5.47 -4.12 7.02
N ILE A 158 4.84 -3.56 8.06
CA ILE A 158 3.60 -4.08 8.64
C ILE A 158 2.46 -4.10 7.60
N LEU A 159 2.33 -3.04 6.80
CA LEU A 159 1.33 -2.98 5.74
C LEU A 159 1.55 -4.07 4.70
N GLN A 160 2.79 -4.25 4.22
CA GLN A 160 3.12 -5.30 3.27
C GLN A 160 2.79 -6.70 3.83
N TYR A 161 3.19 -6.97 5.06
CA TYR A 161 2.88 -8.22 5.76
C TYR A 161 1.37 -8.53 5.82
N LEU A 162 0.54 -7.53 6.15
CA LEU A 162 -0.91 -7.69 6.19
C LEU A 162 -1.50 -7.96 4.81
N LEU A 163 -1.00 -7.25 3.79
CA LEU A 163 -1.49 -7.37 2.42
C LEU A 163 -1.12 -8.71 1.79
N GLU A 164 0.07 -9.24 2.06
CA GLU A 164 0.51 -10.58 1.63
C GLU A 164 -0.38 -11.69 2.22
N ARG A 165 -1.03 -11.42 3.36
CA ARG A 165 -1.99 -12.31 4.03
C ARG A 165 -3.45 -12.03 3.68
N GLY A 166 -3.70 -11.11 2.76
CA GLY A 166 -5.06 -10.73 2.35
C GLY A 166 -5.83 -9.89 3.37
N GLN A 167 -5.18 -9.42 4.46
CA GLN A 167 -5.78 -8.58 5.50
C GLN A 167 -5.83 -7.11 5.06
N VAL A 168 -6.46 -6.85 3.92
CA VAL A 168 -6.51 -5.51 3.28
C VAL A 168 -7.20 -4.49 4.15
N ASN A 169 -8.25 -4.90 4.86
CA ASN A 169 -9.04 -4.04 5.74
C ASN A 169 -8.22 -3.51 6.93
N ASP A 170 -7.37 -4.35 7.53
CA ASP A 170 -6.49 -3.97 8.64
C ASP A 170 -5.36 -3.06 8.17
N ALA A 171 -4.79 -3.36 7.00
CA ALA A 171 -3.77 -2.51 6.37
C ALA A 171 -4.31 -1.09 6.11
N PHE A 172 -5.56 -1.01 5.65
CA PHE A 172 -6.23 0.27 5.42
C PHE A 172 -6.42 1.09 6.71
N GLU A 173 -6.77 0.45 7.82
CA GLU A 173 -6.94 1.14 9.11
C GLU A 173 -5.63 1.73 9.62
N ILE A 174 -4.52 1.01 9.47
CA ILE A 174 -3.19 1.52 9.81
C ILE A 174 -2.88 2.75 8.97
N PHE A 175 -3.16 2.72 7.67
CA PHE A 175 -2.92 3.86 6.80
C PHE A 175 -3.73 5.10 7.22
N MET A 176 -5.00 4.92 7.57
CA MET A 176 -5.84 6.03 8.04
C MET A 176 -5.41 6.56 9.42
N ASP A 177 -4.95 5.70 10.32
CA ASP A 177 -4.37 6.10 11.60
C ASP A 177 -3.08 6.93 11.40
N LEU A 178 -2.22 6.56 10.44
CA LEU A 178 -1.04 7.36 10.09
C LEU A 178 -1.43 8.76 9.59
N LYS A 179 -2.45 8.83 8.73
CA LYS A 179 -3.01 10.10 8.24
C LYS A 179 -3.57 10.96 9.37
N LYS A 180 -4.37 10.38 10.26
CA LYS A 180 -4.98 11.08 11.40
C LYS A 180 -3.93 11.69 12.34
N ARG A 181 -2.76 11.06 12.45
CA ARG A 181 -1.64 11.55 13.26
C ARG A 181 -0.79 12.63 12.58
N GLY A 182 -1.15 13.03 11.36
CA GLY A 182 -0.44 14.09 10.64
C GLY A 182 0.87 13.64 10.01
N TYR A 183 1.14 12.34 9.91
CA TYR A 183 2.28 11.89 9.13
C TYR A 183 1.99 12.16 7.66
N LYS A 184 2.88 12.93 7.00
CA LYS A 184 2.87 13.03 5.53
C LYS A 184 3.15 11.63 5.01
N THR A 185 2.09 10.93 4.62
CA THR A 185 2.20 9.59 4.05
C THR A 185 3.00 9.72 2.78
N LYS A 186 4.27 9.28 2.85
CA LYS A 186 5.13 9.15 1.70
C LYS A 186 4.38 8.43 0.59
N GLY A 187 4.57 8.83 -0.66
CA GLY A 187 3.98 8.16 -1.83
C GLY A 187 4.09 6.63 -1.80
N ARG A 188 5.16 6.11 -1.18
CA ARG A 188 5.37 4.69 -0.85
C ARG A 188 4.13 4.01 -0.22
N PHE A 189 3.42 4.64 0.70
CA PHE A 189 2.28 4.02 1.38
C PHE A 189 1.10 3.76 0.44
N TYR A 190 0.82 4.68 -0.48
CA TYR A 190 -0.17 4.46 -1.52
C TYR A 190 0.25 3.29 -2.41
N ASN A 191 1.52 3.24 -2.83
CA ASN A 191 2.03 2.15 -3.67
C ASN A 191 1.93 0.78 -2.96
N ILE A 192 2.27 0.70 -1.67
CA ILE A 192 2.14 -0.52 -0.87
C ILE A 192 0.67 -0.95 -0.79
N LEU A 193 -0.23 -0.07 -0.38
CA LEU A 193 -1.66 -0.40 -0.27
C LEU A 193 -2.24 -0.91 -1.59
N ILE A 194 -1.87 -0.26 -2.70
CA ILE A 194 -2.45 -0.56 -4.00
C ILE A 194 -1.88 -1.86 -4.58
N SER A 195 -0.58 -2.10 -4.44
CA SER A 195 0.03 -3.37 -4.84
C SER A 195 -0.61 -4.53 -4.08
N GLY A 196 -0.75 -4.39 -2.75
CA GLY A 196 -1.43 -5.38 -1.92
C GLY A 196 -2.92 -5.56 -2.25
N TYR A 197 -3.62 -4.49 -2.61
CA TYR A 197 -5.01 -4.57 -3.08
C TYR A 197 -5.13 -5.38 -4.37
N ALA A 198 -4.22 -5.16 -5.31
CA ALA A 198 -4.22 -5.88 -6.57
C ALA A 198 -3.95 -7.38 -6.39
N ASP A 199 -2.96 -7.70 -5.56
CA ASP A 199 -2.56 -9.07 -5.26
C ASP A 199 -3.64 -9.83 -4.51
N SER A 200 -4.26 -9.21 -3.50
CA SER A 200 -5.29 -9.85 -2.70
C SER A 200 -6.53 -10.25 -3.51
N THR A 201 -6.95 -9.43 -4.49
CA THR A 201 -8.05 -9.78 -5.40
C THR A 201 -7.75 -10.96 -6.32
N SER A 202 -6.46 -11.26 -6.56
CA SER A 202 -6.02 -12.37 -7.43
C SER A 202 -5.68 -13.65 -6.66
N LYS A 203 -5.03 -13.53 -5.50
CA LYS A 203 -4.49 -14.67 -4.73
C LYS A 203 -5.52 -15.32 -3.81
N PHE A 204 -6.53 -14.58 -3.33
CA PHE A 204 -7.51 -15.07 -2.36
C PHE A 204 -8.90 -15.33 -2.96
N ASN A 205 -8.98 -15.73 -4.25
CA ASN A 205 -10.23 -16.12 -4.93
C ASN A 205 -11.39 -15.12 -4.76
N GLY A 206 -11.11 -13.82 -4.83
CA GLY A 206 -12.14 -12.79 -4.69
C GLY A 206 -12.77 -12.66 -3.29
N LYS A 207 -12.29 -13.40 -2.27
CA LYS A 207 -12.74 -13.29 -0.86
C LYS A 207 -12.13 -12.11 -0.10
N ALA A 208 -11.23 -11.34 -0.72
CA ALA A 208 -10.80 -10.07 -0.17
C ALA A 208 -11.97 -9.08 -0.30
N ASP A 209 -12.90 -9.16 0.65
CA ASP A 209 -14.06 -8.28 0.71
C ASP A 209 -13.58 -6.89 1.16
N ILE A 210 -13.22 -6.07 0.18
CA ILE A 210 -12.84 -4.69 0.44
C ILE A 210 -14.13 -3.90 0.62
N SER A 211 -14.27 -3.31 1.81
CA SER A 211 -15.35 -2.37 2.08
C SER A 211 -15.32 -1.18 1.13
N GLN A 212 -16.43 -0.98 0.41
CA GLN A 212 -16.64 0.18 -0.49
C GLN A 212 -16.43 1.52 0.24
N GLN A 213 -16.76 1.56 1.53
CA GLN A 213 -16.56 2.74 2.37
C GLN A 213 -15.07 3.06 2.55
N LYS A 214 -14.21 2.04 2.72
CA LYS A 214 -12.76 2.20 2.84
C LYS A 214 -12.15 2.73 1.54
N VAL A 215 -12.62 2.24 0.39
CA VAL A 215 -12.19 2.77 -0.93
C VAL A 215 -12.58 4.25 -1.08
N GLN A 216 -13.78 4.62 -0.65
CA GLN A 216 -14.22 6.02 -0.69
C GLN A 216 -13.41 6.90 0.26
N GLN A 217 -13.06 6.42 1.44
CA GLN A 217 -12.16 7.11 2.37
C GLN A 217 -10.75 7.28 1.79
N LEU A 218 -10.21 6.25 1.12
CA LEU A 218 -8.93 6.33 0.41
C LEU A 218 -8.94 7.45 -0.63
N TYR A 219 -9.99 7.47 -1.44
CA TYR A 219 -10.19 8.46 -2.48
C TYR A 219 -10.24 9.88 -1.91
N ARG A 220 -11.02 10.10 -0.84
CA ARG A 220 -11.09 11.40 -0.15
C ARG A 220 -9.73 11.83 0.41
N ALA A 221 -8.98 10.90 1.02
CA ALA A 221 -7.65 11.19 1.54
C ALA A 221 -6.68 11.58 0.41
N PHE A 222 -6.72 10.88 -0.72
CA PHE A 222 -5.91 11.21 -1.88
C PHE A 222 -6.28 12.57 -2.48
N GLN A 223 -7.58 12.86 -2.62
CA GLN A 223 -8.05 14.16 -3.13
C GLN A 223 -7.58 15.31 -2.25
N LYS A 224 -7.65 15.16 -0.92
CA LYS A 224 -7.16 16.17 0.02
C LYS A 224 -5.67 16.44 -0.20
N ASP A 225 -4.84 15.39 -0.25
CA ASP A 225 -3.41 15.52 -0.52
C ASP A 225 -3.13 16.16 -1.89
N HIS A 226 -3.96 15.86 -2.89
CA HIS A 226 -3.85 16.41 -4.24
C HIS A 226 -4.16 17.91 -4.25
N THR A 227 -5.23 18.34 -3.58
CA THR A 227 -5.61 19.76 -3.45
C THR A 227 -4.59 20.58 -2.66
N GLU A 228 -3.95 19.98 -1.65
CA GLU A 228 -2.88 20.61 -0.86
C GLU A 228 -1.54 20.70 -1.61
N ASN A 229 -1.51 20.37 -2.91
CA ASN A 229 -0.33 20.40 -3.76
C ASN A 229 0.87 19.60 -3.21
N ASN A 230 0.62 18.47 -2.54
CA ASN A 230 1.68 17.63 -1.98
C ASN A 230 2.75 17.30 -3.06
N PRO A 231 4.03 17.66 -2.86
CA PRO A 231 5.09 17.45 -3.85
C PRO A 231 5.40 15.98 -4.12
N GLU A 232 5.05 15.08 -3.19
CA GLU A 232 5.32 13.65 -3.32
C GLU A 232 4.29 12.91 -4.17
N LEU A 233 3.15 13.55 -4.49
CA LEU A 233 2.17 12.96 -5.39
C LEU A 233 2.66 13.03 -6.83
N SER A 234 2.48 11.91 -7.53
CA SER A 234 2.95 11.69 -8.88
C SER A 234 1.91 10.86 -9.64
N ILE A 235 2.03 10.78 -10.96
CA ILE A 235 1.09 10.03 -11.80
C ILE A 235 1.03 8.54 -11.44
N ILE A 236 2.12 7.98 -10.89
CA ILE A 236 2.14 6.59 -10.39
C ILE A 236 1.07 6.37 -9.33
N HIS A 237 0.86 7.33 -8.43
CA HIS A 237 -0.15 7.23 -7.38
C HIS A 237 -1.57 7.33 -7.93
N VAL A 238 -1.79 8.18 -8.94
CA VAL A 238 -3.07 8.28 -9.66
C VAL A 238 -3.38 6.95 -10.35
N ASN A 239 -2.43 6.41 -11.13
CA ASN A 239 -2.56 5.12 -11.79
C ASN A 239 -2.86 3.99 -10.81
N SER A 240 -2.24 4.06 -9.65
CA SER A 240 -2.44 3.11 -8.57
C SER A 240 -3.87 3.23 -7.99
N LEU A 241 -4.36 4.46 -7.75
CA LEU A 241 -5.72 4.67 -7.25
C LEU A 241 -6.77 4.23 -8.28
N LEU A 242 -6.56 4.53 -9.57
CA LEU A 242 -7.42 4.04 -10.66
C LEU A 242 -7.53 2.52 -10.67
N LYS A 243 -6.41 1.80 -10.48
CA LYS A 243 -6.41 0.34 -10.39
C LYS A 243 -7.28 -0.17 -9.23
N VAL A 244 -7.23 0.48 -8.06
CA VAL A 244 -8.08 0.14 -6.90
C VAL A 244 -9.55 0.43 -7.20
N LEU A 245 -9.87 1.62 -7.73
CA LEU A 245 -11.24 2.00 -8.07
C LEU A 245 -11.86 1.05 -9.10
N ARG A 246 -11.08 0.61 -10.10
CA ARG A 246 -11.49 -0.41 -11.06
C ARG A 246 -11.88 -1.72 -10.39
N LYS A 247 -11.01 -2.22 -9.50
CA LYS A 247 -11.22 -3.48 -8.79
C LYS A 247 -12.41 -3.39 -7.82
N ALA A 248 -12.63 -2.23 -7.21
CA ALA A 248 -13.79 -1.93 -6.37
C ALA A 248 -15.08 -1.65 -7.18
N LYS A 249 -15.04 -1.63 -8.52
CA LYS A 249 -16.14 -1.24 -9.41
C LYS A 249 -16.70 0.17 -9.14
N ARG A 250 -15.88 1.08 -8.61
CA ARG A 250 -16.21 2.49 -8.33
C ARG A 250 -15.84 3.39 -9.51
N ILE A 251 -16.63 3.26 -10.56
CA ILE A 251 -16.41 3.94 -11.85
C ILE A 251 -16.68 5.45 -11.72
N ASP A 252 -17.69 5.81 -10.94
CA ASP A 252 -18.04 7.18 -10.55
C ASP A 252 -16.81 7.96 -10.05
N LEU A 253 -16.11 7.39 -9.06
CA LEU A 253 -14.93 8.01 -8.47
C LEU A 253 -13.74 8.01 -9.44
N ALA A 254 -13.61 6.98 -10.28
CA ALA A 254 -12.53 6.91 -11.26
C ALA A 254 -12.66 7.97 -12.35
N LEU A 255 -13.88 8.19 -12.86
CA LEU A 255 -14.17 9.25 -13.82
C LEU A 255 -13.88 10.63 -13.21
N HIS A 256 -14.35 10.87 -11.97
CA HIS A 256 -14.07 12.11 -11.26
C HIS A 256 -12.56 12.32 -11.01
N LEU A 257 -11.82 11.25 -10.68
CA LEU A 257 -10.36 11.33 -10.53
C LEU A 257 -9.70 11.76 -11.85
N TYR A 258 -10.05 11.10 -12.96
CA TYR A 258 -9.46 11.39 -14.25
C TYR A 258 -9.82 12.79 -14.76
N ASP A 259 -11.06 13.23 -14.59
CA ASP A 259 -11.48 14.58 -14.98
C ASP A 259 -10.81 15.66 -14.10
N SER A 260 -10.53 15.36 -12.82
CA SER A 260 -9.73 16.25 -11.95
C SER A 260 -8.29 16.44 -12.44
N LEU A 261 -7.73 15.47 -13.19
CA LEU A 261 -6.42 15.64 -13.81
C LEU A 261 -6.44 16.67 -14.92
N LYS A 262 -7.59 16.89 -15.60
CA LYS A 262 -7.72 17.86 -16.69
C LYS A 262 -7.89 19.28 -16.17
N SER A 263 -8.54 19.43 -15.01
CA SER A 263 -8.92 20.73 -14.45
C SER A 263 -7.82 21.35 -13.58
N VAL A 264 -6.72 21.82 -14.18
CA VAL A 264 -5.73 22.64 -13.47
C VAL A 264 -5.63 24.03 -14.10
N ARG A 265 -6.19 25.00 -13.37
CA ARG A 265 -6.36 26.44 -13.64
C ARG A 265 -5.05 27.25 -13.72
N THR A 266 -3.90 26.59 -13.63
CA THR A 266 -2.57 27.23 -13.52
C THR A 266 -1.62 26.76 -14.63
N GLY A 267 -2.09 26.62 -15.88
CA GLY A 267 -1.25 26.55 -17.10
C GLY A 267 -0.23 25.39 -17.22
N LYS A 268 0.02 24.62 -16.16
CA LYS A 268 0.90 23.45 -16.13
C LYS A 268 0.22 22.38 -15.30
N LEU A 269 -0.24 21.34 -15.99
CA LEU A 269 -0.65 20.07 -15.38
C LEU A 269 0.51 19.52 -14.54
N LYS A 270 0.40 19.59 -13.21
CA LYS A 270 1.42 19.00 -12.31
C LYS A 270 1.49 17.48 -12.48
N LEU A 271 0.35 16.84 -12.77
CA LEU A 271 0.24 15.40 -13.04
C LEU A 271 -0.24 15.21 -14.49
N ARG A 272 0.65 14.77 -15.37
CA ARG A 272 0.31 14.47 -16.76
C ARG A 272 -0.09 12.99 -16.88
N PRO A 273 -1.28 12.67 -17.44
CA PRO A 273 -1.64 11.31 -17.77
C PRO A 273 -0.58 10.63 -18.65
N ASP A 274 -0.26 9.38 -18.33
CA ASP A 274 0.67 8.55 -19.11
C ASP A 274 -0.08 7.37 -19.76
N VAL A 275 0.66 6.53 -20.51
CA VAL A 275 0.12 5.34 -21.17
C VAL A 275 -0.63 4.42 -20.20
N ARG A 276 -0.15 4.34 -18.95
CA ARG A 276 -0.73 3.50 -17.91
C ARG A 276 -2.01 4.12 -17.34
N THR A 277 -2.09 5.45 -17.24
CA THR A 277 -3.33 6.15 -16.90
C THR A 277 -4.42 5.83 -17.91
N TYR A 278 -4.12 5.97 -19.20
CA TYR A 278 -5.08 5.68 -20.27
C TYR A 278 -5.47 4.20 -20.31
N THR A 279 -4.50 3.29 -20.12
CA THR A 279 -4.78 1.85 -20.04
C THR A 279 -5.73 1.52 -18.90
N GLU A 280 -5.50 2.02 -17.68
CA GLU A 280 -6.42 1.75 -16.56
C GLU A 280 -7.80 2.40 -16.79
N MET A 281 -7.85 3.61 -17.36
CA MET A 281 -9.13 4.23 -17.70
C MET A 281 -9.93 3.42 -18.73
N LEU A 282 -9.31 2.95 -19.80
CA LEU A 282 -10.00 2.10 -20.79
C LEU A 282 -10.48 0.78 -20.18
N ARG A 283 -9.71 0.19 -19.25
CA ARG A 283 -10.15 -1.00 -18.52
C ARG A 283 -11.31 -0.71 -17.57
N ILE A 284 -11.36 0.47 -16.96
CA ILE A 284 -12.48 0.93 -16.13
C ILE A 284 -13.74 1.09 -16.99
N LEU A 285 -13.61 1.75 -18.13
CA LEU A 285 -14.70 1.93 -19.11
C LEU A 285 -15.20 0.59 -19.66
N SER A 286 -14.29 -0.33 -20.01
CA SER A 286 -14.65 -1.69 -20.47
C SER A 286 -15.38 -2.51 -19.41
N GLY A 287 -15.07 -2.29 -18.13
CA GLY A 287 -15.77 -2.92 -17.01
C GLY A 287 -17.06 -2.22 -16.58
N ALA A 288 -17.45 -1.12 -17.23
CA ALA A 288 -18.62 -0.34 -16.84
C ALA A 288 -19.93 -0.99 -17.26
N ASN A 289 -20.88 -1.00 -16.33
CA ASN A 289 -22.24 -1.46 -16.55
C ASN A 289 -23.18 -0.24 -16.49
N PRO A 290 -23.66 0.27 -17.63
CA PRO A 290 -24.51 1.46 -17.69
C PRO A 290 -25.67 1.44 -16.70
N GLY A 291 -26.38 0.31 -16.63
CA GLY A 291 -27.52 0.12 -15.74
C GLY A 291 -27.21 -0.05 -14.25
N GLU A 292 -25.94 -0.15 -13.84
CA GLU A 292 -25.53 -0.18 -12.42
C GLU A 292 -24.82 1.11 -12.00
N ASN A 293 -24.07 1.72 -12.92
CA ASN A 293 -23.23 2.87 -12.63
C ASN A 293 -23.92 4.22 -12.90
N GLY A 294 -25.08 4.23 -13.55
CA GLY A 294 -25.80 5.47 -13.89
C GLY A 294 -25.08 6.31 -14.95
N VAL A 295 -24.24 5.69 -15.78
CA VAL A 295 -23.52 6.34 -16.88
C VAL A 295 -24.02 5.78 -18.19
N ASP A 296 -24.36 6.65 -19.14
CA ASP A 296 -24.77 6.24 -20.49
C ASP A 296 -23.62 5.52 -21.22
N PHE A 297 -23.95 4.45 -21.94
CA PHE A 297 -22.96 3.72 -22.73
C PHE A 297 -22.38 4.56 -23.85
N THR A 298 -23.17 5.46 -24.43
CA THR A 298 -22.70 6.40 -25.45
C THR A 298 -21.59 7.31 -24.92
N ASP A 299 -21.72 7.79 -23.67
CA ASP A 299 -20.71 8.60 -23.01
C ASP A 299 -19.44 7.81 -22.69
N ILE A 300 -19.57 6.53 -22.34
CA ILE A 300 -18.44 5.61 -22.15
C ILE A 300 -17.64 5.47 -23.44
N VAL A 301 -18.32 5.24 -24.57
CA VAL A 301 -17.68 5.12 -25.88
C VAL A 301 -17.01 6.44 -26.29
N ASN A 302 -17.70 7.57 -26.18
CA ASN A 302 -17.13 8.91 -26.48
C ASN A 302 -15.86 9.20 -25.67
N ARG A 303 -15.86 8.84 -24.37
CA ARG A 303 -14.69 8.99 -23.50
C ARG A 303 -13.55 8.07 -23.94
N ALA A 304 -13.83 6.83 -24.31
CA ALA A 304 -12.81 5.89 -24.77
C ALA A 304 -12.15 6.33 -26.08
N GLU A 305 -12.95 6.78 -27.05
CA GLU A 305 -12.46 7.33 -28.33
C GLU A 305 -11.58 8.56 -28.09
N THR A 306 -12.03 9.49 -27.22
CA THR A 306 -11.24 10.68 -26.85
C THR A 306 -9.92 10.31 -26.16
N ILE A 307 -9.93 9.34 -25.23
CA ILE A 307 -8.73 8.89 -24.53
C ILE A 307 -7.73 8.28 -25.52
N PHE A 308 -8.20 7.42 -26.42
CA PHE A 308 -7.33 6.75 -27.38
C PHE A 308 -6.78 7.74 -28.41
N TYR A 309 -7.60 8.67 -28.90
CA TYR A 309 -7.15 9.79 -29.74
C TYR A 309 -6.05 10.62 -29.05
N ASN A 310 -6.24 11.00 -27.79
CA ASN A 310 -5.24 11.76 -27.03
C ASN A 310 -3.96 10.95 -26.80
N ALA A 311 -4.05 9.63 -26.68
CA ALA A 311 -2.88 8.75 -26.57
C ALA A 311 -2.07 8.73 -27.87
N GLN A 312 -2.74 8.63 -29.03
CA GLN A 312 -2.10 8.64 -30.35
C GLN A 312 -1.46 9.98 -30.69
N ASN A 313 -2.08 11.10 -30.31
CA ASN A 313 -1.61 12.44 -30.68
C ASN A 313 -0.64 13.07 -29.66
N ASN A 314 -0.19 12.32 -28.65
CA ASN A 314 0.72 12.82 -27.63
C ASN A 314 2.12 12.25 -27.81
N LEU A 315 3.07 13.10 -28.22
CA LEU A 315 4.47 12.74 -28.50
C LEU A 315 5.20 12.10 -27.30
N HIS A 316 4.73 12.32 -26.07
CA HIS A 316 5.34 11.75 -24.87
C HIS A 316 4.79 10.36 -24.51
N ILE A 317 3.74 9.90 -25.19
CA ILE A 317 3.06 8.64 -24.89
C ILE A 317 3.46 7.62 -25.95
N LYS A 318 4.18 6.59 -25.51
CA LYS A 318 4.49 5.43 -26.36
C LYS A 318 3.35 4.42 -26.20
N ILE A 319 2.57 4.23 -27.26
CA ILE A 319 1.52 3.21 -27.29
C ILE A 319 2.14 1.83 -27.09
N ASP A 320 1.56 1.05 -26.18
CA ASP A 320 1.92 -0.33 -25.90
C ASP A 320 0.77 -1.29 -26.22
N SER A 321 1.05 -2.60 -26.22
CA SER A 321 0.04 -3.63 -26.50
C SER A 321 -1.08 -3.65 -25.46
N PHE A 322 -0.79 -3.23 -24.22
CA PHE A 322 -1.76 -3.21 -23.12
C PHE A 322 -2.84 -2.14 -23.33
N LEU A 323 -2.46 -0.94 -23.77
CA LEU A 323 -3.38 0.14 -24.08
C LEU A 323 -4.34 -0.24 -25.21
N VAL A 324 -3.80 -0.76 -26.32
CA VAL A 324 -4.61 -1.17 -27.47
C VAL A 324 -5.54 -2.32 -27.09
N ARG A 325 -5.03 -3.32 -26.35
CA ARG A 325 -5.87 -4.42 -25.86
C ARG A 325 -7.01 -3.92 -24.98
N ALA A 326 -6.76 -2.95 -24.10
CA ALA A 326 -7.79 -2.35 -23.27
C ALA A 326 -8.83 -1.59 -24.11
N TYR A 327 -8.40 -0.89 -25.16
CA TYR A 327 -9.28 -0.22 -26.12
C TYR A 327 -10.15 -1.24 -26.89
N ALA A 328 -9.56 -2.28 -27.47
CA ALA A 328 -10.30 -3.34 -28.17
C ALA A 328 -11.29 -4.08 -27.23
N SER A 329 -10.89 -4.32 -25.98
CA SER A 329 -11.74 -4.98 -24.97
C SER A 329 -13.00 -4.19 -24.63
N LEU A 330 -13.01 -2.87 -24.82
CA LEU A 330 -14.25 -2.10 -24.64
C LEU A 330 -15.31 -2.59 -25.61
N TYR A 331 -14.96 -2.71 -26.89
CA TYR A 331 -15.86 -3.05 -27.99
C TYR A 331 -16.15 -4.54 -28.13
N ALA A 332 -15.19 -5.41 -27.78
CA ALA A 332 -15.33 -6.85 -27.91
C ALA A 332 -16.46 -7.44 -27.04
N TYR A 333 -16.75 -6.80 -25.91
CA TYR A 333 -17.74 -7.27 -24.93
C TYR A 333 -18.96 -6.32 -24.82
N CYS A 334 -19.32 -5.64 -25.90
CA CYS A 334 -20.56 -4.86 -26.01
C CYS A 334 -21.74 -5.73 -26.47
N ASP A 335 -22.96 -5.24 -26.28
CA ASP A 335 -24.17 -5.88 -26.79
C ASP A 335 -24.60 -5.27 -28.13
N ASP A 336 -23.62 -4.91 -28.96
CA ASP A 336 -23.80 -4.32 -30.30
C ASP A 336 -22.83 -5.00 -31.29
N LEU A 337 -23.38 -5.61 -32.35
CA LEU A 337 -22.61 -6.29 -33.39
C LEU A 337 -21.70 -5.33 -34.17
N LYS A 338 -22.11 -4.07 -34.41
CA LYS A 338 -21.27 -3.08 -35.11
C LYS A 338 -20.01 -2.76 -34.32
N LEU A 339 -20.16 -2.59 -33.01
CA LEU A 339 -19.03 -2.33 -32.12
C LEU A 339 -18.12 -3.56 -32.02
N ARG A 340 -18.66 -4.78 -31.95
CA ARG A 340 -17.84 -6.00 -31.98
C ARG A 340 -17.08 -6.16 -33.30
N GLY A 341 -17.69 -5.82 -34.43
CA GLY A 341 -17.01 -5.76 -35.72
C GLY A 341 -15.85 -4.75 -35.71
N ARG A 342 -16.06 -3.57 -35.12
CA ARG A 342 -14.98 -2.59 -34.90
C ARG A 342 -13.85 -3.13 -34.03
N ALA A 343 -14.14 -3.95 -33.03
CA ALA A 343 -13.11 -4.60 -32.21
C ALA A 343 -12.16 -5.45 -33.07
N ILE A 344 -12.70 -6.20 -34.05
CA ILE A 344 -11.88 -6.97 -35.01
C ILE A 344 -11.00 -6.03 -35.83
N THR A 345 -11.54 -4.94 -36.36
CA THR A 345 -10.75 -3.94 -37.11
C THR A 345 -9.58 -3.41 -36.27
N ILE A 346 -9.83 -3.05 -35.01
CA ILE A 346 -8.78 -2.60 -34.07
C ILE A 346 -7.72 -3.69 -33.88
N LEU A 347 -8.13 -4.94 -33.69
CA LEU A 347 -7.20 -6.05 -33.49
C LEU A 347 -6.33 -6.30 -34.73
N ARG A 348 -6.90 -6.23 -35.94
CA ARG A 348 -6.18 -6.43 -37.20
C ARG A 348 -5.14 -5.33 -37.46
N GLU A 349 -5.52 -4.08 -37.20
CA GLU A 349 -4.66 -2.90 -37.38
C GLU A 349 -3.45 -2.90 -36.44
N TRP A 350 -3.62 -3.33 -35.19
CA TRP A 350 -2.57 -3.19 -34.17
C TRP A 350 -1.83 -4.48 -33.81
N PHE A 351 -2.38 -5.66 -34.09
CA PHE A 351 -1.75 -6.94 -33.75
C PHE A 351 -1.48 -7.80 -34.97
N ARG A 352 -0.39 -8.56 -34.92
CA ARG A 352 0.03 -9.53 -35.95
C ARG A 352 -0.82 -10.80 -35.89
N ILE A 353 -2.13 -10.67 -36.04
CA ILE A 353 -3.11 -11.78 -35.97
C ILE A 353 -3.63 -12.25 -37.33
N CYS A 354 -3.42 -11.46 -38.38
CA CYS A 354 -3.90 -11.73 -39.73
C CYS A 354 -2.88 -11.24 -40.78
N SER A 355 -3.06 -11.68 -42.02
CA SER A 355 -2.30 -11.22 -43.19
C SER A 355 -2.51 -9.72 -43.43
N LEU A 356 -1.63 -9.07 -44.20
CA LEU A 356 -1.76 -7.65 -44.55
C LEU A 356 -3.02 -7.38 -45.39
N GLU A 357 -3.41 -8.32 -46.25
CA GLU A 357 -4.62 -8.23 -47.09
C GLU A 357 -5.89 -8.25 -46.25
N ASP A 358 -5.89 -8.97 -45.12
CA ASP A 358 -7.05 -9.08 -44.25
C ASP A 358 -7.28 -7.86 -43.36
N ILE A 359 -6.29 -6.97 -43.22
CA ILE A 359 -6.37 -5.81 -42.33
C ILE A 359 -7.48 -4.86 -42.78
N GLN A 360 -7.51 -4.54 -44.07
CA GLN A 360 -8.46 -3.58 -44.64
C GLN A 360 -9.82 -4.19 -44.99
N LYS A 361 -9.99 -5.52 -44.86
CA LYS A 361 -11.27 -6.17 -45.12
C LYS A 361 -12.30 -5.73 -44.08
N ALA A 362 -13.40 -5.15 -44.55
CA ALA A 362 -14.55 -4.85 -43.72
C ALA A 362 -15.12 -6.14 -43.08
N VAL A 363 -15.63 -6.02 -41.87
CA VAL A 363 -16.32 -7.12 -41.19
C VAL A 363 -17.78 -7.10 -41.64
N ASP A 364 -18.25 -8.22 -42.21
CA ASP A 364 -19.66 -8.36 -42.55
C ASP A 364 -20.48 -8.60 -41.28
N ILE A 365 -21.21 -7.56 -40.86
CA ILE A 365 -22.03 -7.56 -39.65
C ILE A 365 -23.25 -8.49 -39.79
N LYS A 366 -23.69 -8.80 -41.02
CA LYS A 366 -24.85 -9.67 -41.27
C LYS A 366 -24.48 -11.15 -41.18
N ASN A 367 -23.22 -11.50 -41.45
CA ASN A 367 -22.72 -12.86 -41.36
C ASN A 367 -22.20 -13.14 -39.95
N TYR A 368 -23.12 -13.40 -39.02
CA TYR A 368 -22.78 -13.79 -37.64
C TYR A 368 -23.42 -15.12 -37.26
N ASN A 369 -22.84 -15.80 -36.28
CA ASN A 369 -23.36 -17.02 -35.71
C ASN A 369 -24.44 -16.71 -34.67
N GLU A 370 -25.70 -16.89 -35.05
CA GLU A 370 -26.88 -16.61 -34.20
C GLU A 370 -26.81 -17.34 -32.86
N LYS A 371 -26.43 -18.63 -32.85
CA LYS A 371 -26.33 -19.43 -31.62
C LYS A 371 -25.31 -18.86 -30.64
N VAL A 372 -24.17 -18.38 -31.14
CA VAL A 372 -23.12 -17.75 -30.31
C VAL A 372 -23.60 -16.39 -29.81
N TRP A 373 -24.31 -15.64 -30.66
CA TRP A 373 -24.87 -14.33 -30.30
C TRP A 373 -25.95 -14.42 -29.23
N ASP A 374 -26.86 -15.40 -29.33
CA ASP A 374 -27.90 -15.64 -28.33
C ASP A 374 -27.31 -16.00 -26.96
N GLN A 375 -26.24 -16.81 -26.94
CA GLN A 375 -25.51 -17.12 -25.70
C GLN A 375 -24.87 -15.88 -25.08
N VAL A 376 -24.40 -14.94 -25.90
CA VAL A 376 -23.86 -13.66 -25.44
C VAL A 376 -24.97 -12.81 -24.81
N LEU A 377 -26.10 -12.65 -25.48
CA LEU A 377 -27.24 -11.85 -24.99
C LEU A 377 -27.86 -12.43 -23.71
N ALA A 378 -27.91 -13.75 -23.59
CA ALA A 378 -28.40 -14.46 -22.40
C ALA A 378 -27.64 -14.10 -21.11
N ARG A 379 -26.42 -13.53 -21.21
CA ARG A 379 -25.62 -13.09 -20.05
C ARG A 379 -26.06 -11.72 -19.47
N LYS A 380 -27.29 -11.28 -19.76
CA LYS A 380 -27.90 -10.00 -19.32
C LYS A 380 -27.18 -8.76 -19.86
N GLY A 381 -27.16 -8.63 -21.18
CA GLY A 381 -26.59 -7.46 -21.85
C GLY A 381 -27.18 -6.12 -21.36
N LYS A 382 -26.32 -5.15 -21.04
CA LYS A 382 -26.65 -3.77 -20.61
C LYS A 382 -25.79 -2.72 -21.32
N LYS A 383 -24.91 -3.10 -22.25
CA LYS A 383 -23.99 -2.23 -22.98
C LYS A 383 -24.51 -1.98 -24.40
N VAL A 384 -25.64 -1.30 -24.46
CA VAL A 384 -26.34 -0.95 -25.70
C VAL A 384 -26.23 0.56 -25.88
N LEU A 385 -25.99 0.99 -27.12
CA LEU A 385 -25.98 2.42 -27.46
C LEU A 385 -27.40 3.00 -27.37
N ASP A 386 -27.51 4.26 -26.97
CA ASP A 386 -28.79 4.97 -27.04
C ASP A 386 -29.17 5.17 -28.52
N ALA A 387 -30.37 4.72 -28.90
CA ALA A 387 -30.87 4.83 -30.27
C ALA A 387 -30.91 6.28 -30.78
N ASN A 388 -31.04 7.26 -29.88
CA ASN A 388 -31.11 8.68 -30.23
C ASN A 388 -29.74 9.38 -30.24
N ARG A 389 -28.66 8.70 -29.84
CA ARG A 389 -27.32 9.29 -29.74
C ARG A 389 -26.29 8.42 -30.43
N SER A 390 -25.61 9.00 -31.41
CA SER A 390 -24.47 8.34 -32.04
C SER A 390 -23.15 8.76 -31.38
N PRO A 391 -22.30 7.82 -30.94
CA PRO A 391 -20.99 8.14 -30.41
C PRO A 391 -20.08 8.71 -31.51
N ARG A 392 -19.15 9.59 -31.12
CA ARG A 392 -18.10 10.13 -31.99
C ARG A 392 -16.97 9.12 -32.09
N MET A 393 -17.04 8.29 -33.14
CA MET A 393 -16.07 7.24 -33.39
C MET A 393 -14.90 7.76 -34.22
N LEU A 394 -13.67 7.30 -33.92
CA LEU A 394 -12.54 7.49 -34.84
C LEU A 394 -12.82 6.83 -36.19
N SER A 395 -12.32 7.42 -37.27
CA SER A 395 -12.35 6.79 -38.60
C SER A 395 -11.51 5.50 -38.58
N THR A 396 -11.73 4.60 -39.53
CA THR A 396 -10.93 3.37 -39.64
C THR A 396 -9.45 3.65 -39.86
N GLU A 397 -9.13 4.75 -40.55
CA GLU A 397 -7.76 5.17 -40.82
C GLU A 397 -7.08 5.74 -39.57
N ASP A 398 -7.85 6.37 -38.68
CA ASP A 398 -7.37 6.95 -37.42
C ASP A 398 -7.26 5.93 -36.29
N ILE A 399 -7.67 4.67 -36.50
CA ILE A 399 -7.51 3.60 -35.51
C ILE A 399 -6.02 3.32 -35.26
N ASN A 400 -5.19 3.37 -36.31
CA ASN A 400 -3.74 3.23 -36.22
C ASN A 400 -3.08 4.32 -37.07
N SER A 401 -2.97 5.54 -36.53
CA SER A 401 -2.43 6.69 -37.26
C SER A 401 -0.96 6.52 -37.65
N GLU A 402 -0.18 5.77 -36.86
CA GLU A 402 1.24 5.55 -37.14
C GLU A 402 1.50 4.51 -38.24
N LYS A 403 0.54 3.60 -38.52
CA LYS A 403 0.55 2.49 -39.51
C LYS A 403 1.79 1.55 -39.51
N LYS A 404 2.85 1.87 -38.77
CA LYS A 404 4.16 1.20 -38.77
C LYS A 404 4.32 0.20 -37.62
N LYS A 405 3.50 0.30 -36.57
CA LYS A 405 3.66 -0.48 -35.33
C LYS A 405 2.55 -1.51 -35.18
N ARG A 406 2.91 -2.80 -35.30
CA ARG A 406 2.04 -3.93 -34.96
C ARG A 406 2.70 -4.79 -33.89
N PHE A 407 1.95 -5.13 -32.86
CA PHE A 407 2.43 -5.92 -31.71
C PHE A 407 2.23 -7.41 -31.95
N GLU A 408 3.09 -8.22 -31.33
CA GLU A 408 2.80 -9.64 -31.15
C GLU A 408 1.61 -9.81 -30.18
N PRO A 409 0.62 -10.66 -30.50
CA PRO A 409 -0.56 -10.83 -29.67
C PRO A 409 -0.24 -11.65 -28.41
N ASP A 410 -0.68 -11.15 -27.25
CA ASP A 410 -0.68 -11.95 -26.02
C ASP A 410 -1.83 -12.96 -26.02
N ASP A 411 -1.84 -13.91 -25.07
CA ASP A 411 -2.88 -14.93 -25.00
C ASP A 411 -4.28 -14.32 -24.82
N ALA A 412 -4.41 -13.12 -24.24
CA ALA A 412 -5.69 -12.45 -24.08
C ALA A 412 -6.21 -11.86 -25.40
N VAL A 413 -5.33 -11.29 -26.23
CA VAL A 413 -5.65 -10.87 -27.61
C VAL A 413 -6.05 -12.07 -28.44
N LEU A 414 -5.31 -13.19 -28.34
CA LEU A 414 -5.63 -14.40 -29.10
C LEU A 414 -6.99 -14.97 -28.71
N ARG A 415 -7.32 -15.03 -27.42
CA ARG A 415 -8.66 -15.46 -26.97
C ARG A 415 -9.75 -14.53 -27.51
N MET A 416 -9.58 -13.21 -27.36
CA MET A 416 -10.54 -12.23 -27.86
C MET A 416 -10.74 -12.35 -29.38
N ASN A 417 -9.64 -12.51 -30.13
CA ASN A 417 -9.72 -12.69 -31.58
C ASN A 417 -10.46 -13.97 -31.96
N ARG A 418 -10.24 -15.08 -31.25
CA ARG A 418 -10.95 -16.34 -31.50
C ARG A 418 -12.45 -16.20 -31.23
N GLU A 419 -12.83 -15.63 -30.09
CA GLU A 419 -14.24 -15.43 -29.72
C GLU A 419 -14.96 -14.54 -30.75
N LEU A 420 -14.32 -13.46 -31.19
CA LEU A 420 -14.87 -12.58 -32.22
C LEU A 420 -14.91 -13.26 -33.60
N SER A 421 -13.87 -14.03 -33.95
CA SER A 421 -13.82 -14.73 -35.22
C SER A 421 -14.89 -15.83 -35.31
N GLU A 422 -15.14 -16.55 -34.22
CA GLU A 422 -16.23 -17.52 -34.11
C GLU A 422 -17.60 -16.84 -34.25
N LEU A 423 -17.78 -15.66 -33.64
CA LEU A 423 -19.02 -14.90 -33.76
C LEU A 423 -19.31 -14.45 -35.21
N PHE A 424 -18.30 -14.04 -35.97
CA PHE A 424 -18.47 -13.52 -37.35
C PHE A 424 -18.09 -14.54 -38.45
N ASN A 425 -17.95 -15.83 -38.11
CA ASN A 425 -17.56 -16.89 -39.04
C ASN A 425 -16.26 -16.59 -39.83
N ILE A 426 -15.29 -15.93 -39.19
CA ILE A 426 -14.01 -15.54 -39.81
C ILE A 426 -12.96 -16.60 -39.48
N PRO A 427 -12.16 -17.07 -40.45
CA PRO A 427 -11.09 -18.03 -40.17
C PRO A 427 -9.95 -17.37 -39.37
N VAL A 428 -9.50 -18.05 -38.31
CA VAL A 428 -8.34 -17.61 -37.51
C VAL A 428 -7.06 -18.06 -38.21
N THR A 429 -6.32 -17.12 -38.79
CA THR A 429 -5.13 -17.41 -39.61
C THR A 429 -3.79 -17.32 -38.86
N TYR A 430 -3.81 -16.85 -37.60
CA TYR A 430 -2.59 -16.69 -36.80
C TYR A 430 -1.91 -18.02 -36.46
N LYS A 431 -0.60 -18.13 -36.75
CA LYS A 431 0.27 -19.22 -36.30
C LYS A 431 1.31 -18.64 -35.34
N ARG A 432 1.37 -19.17 -34.11
CA ARG A 432 2.37 -18.76 -33.10
C ARG A 432 3.76 -19.21 -33.57
N ASN A 433 4.69 -18.28 -33.73
CA ASN A 433 6.10 -18.65 -33.92
C ASN A 433 6.58 -19.41 -32.68
N LYS A 434 7.15 -20.60 -32.88
CA LYS A 434 7.59 -21.49 -31.78
C LYS A 434 8.95 -21.10 -31.19
N ASP A 435 9.60 -20.04 -31.69
CA ASP A 435 11.01 -19.73 -31.41
C ASP A 435 11.24 -18.56 -30.42
N HIS A 436 10.27 -18.21 -29.57
CA HIS A 436 10.42 -17.19 -28.53
C HIS A 436 9.88 -17.63 -27.16
#